data_AF-A0A4R8SV26-F1
#
_entry.id   AF-A0A4R8SV26-F1
#
_cell.length_a   1.000
_cell.length_b   1.000
_cell.length_c   1.000
_cell.angle_alpha   90.00
_cell.angle_beta   90.00
_cell.angle_gamma   90.00
#
_symmetry.space_group_name_H-M   'P 1'
#
loop_
_entity.id
_entity.type
_entity.pdbx_description
1 polymer ?
#
loop_
_entity_poly.entity_id
_entity_poly.type
_entity_poly.pdbx_seq_one_letter_code
_entity_poly.pdbx_strand_id
1 'polypeptide(L)'
;MDRPWAQYGFGEWAWAQLRSISRPRPVYQIPDVDLPGCEGGAVSRRRWLNWRQANSVSAFSVIFLREMLTELAKHDVHPTEPWLVQTTNFRPFGGHKRVLDSTGTANGAYLVTAAAINEYVNLARAIDAVTSAHNYPVPDLQPTGLGDLKGPYGFGVGISGRPPHARNNPHFPVGYHYLTLTSPTYYCRYYTPDDWPGTAGDRRWPIDPAAERVPLIEDADPQRPLPCRAQIPAAAEQALAVVVDWGEFLGFRIGPPTARRWEREKDTYIELDKYLLTAPVTLTAGIDEIKERARPYSQIEVNSTRRGDRSRRWTGEPDPLIRVAPGHFGISANIDDTDNGAPYQLTLESRAIPAGRNT
;
A
#
# COMPACT_ATOMS: atom_id res chain seq x y z
N MET A 1 -5.43 -10.86 -36.38
CA MET A 1 -4.93 -11.26 -35.05
C MET A 1 -4.02 -12.46 -35.25
N ASP A 2 -2.71 -12.23 -35.38
CA ASP A 2 -1.74 -13.30 -35.48
C ASP A 2 -1.54 -13.94 -34.12
N ARG A 3 -1.73 -15.26 -34.07
CA ARG A 3 -1.54 -16.08 -32.89
C ARG A 3 -0.04 -16.16 -32.59
N PRO A 4 0.47 -15.57 -31.48
CA PRO A 4 1.91 -15.42 -31.22
C PRO A 4 2.64 -16.74 -30.90
N TRP A 5 1.93 -17.88 -30.85
CA TRP A 5 2.48 -19.21 -30.55
C TRP A 5 2.82 -20.05 -31.79
N ALA A 6 2.57 -19.58 -33.01
CA ALA A 6 2.80 -20.36 -34.24
C ALA A 6 4.30 -20.54 -34.62
N GLN A 7 5.24 -19.94 -33.87
CA GLN A 7 6.66 -19.93 -34.22
C GLN A 7 7.51 -21.02 -33.54
N TYR A 8 6.94 -21.84 -32.64
CA TYR A 8 7.68 -22.92 -31.96
C TYR A 8 6.91 -24.24 -32.02
N GLY A 9 7.62 -25.34 -32.29
CA GLY A 9 7.01 -26.68 -32.29
C GLY A 9 6.70 -27.18 -30.87
N PHE A 10 5.66 -28.00 -30.70
CA PHE A 10 5.27 -28.58 -29.41
C PHE A 10 6.43 -29.30 -28.68
N GLY A 11 7.35 -29.91 -29.43
CA GLY A 11 8.55 -30.55 -28.87
C GLY A 11 9.53 -29.57 -28.21
N GLU A 12 9.74 -28.38 -28.78
CA GLU A 12 10.60 -27.34 -28.20
C GLU A 12 9.97 -26.74 -26.93
N TRP A 13 8.64 -26.62 -26.93
CA TRP A 13 7.85 -26.23 -25.75
C TRP A 13 8.00 -27.24 -24.61
N ALA A 14 7.82 -28.53 -24.88
CA ALA A 14 7.96 -29.59 -23.88
C ALA A 14 9.40 -29.70 -23.33
N TRP A 15 10.40 -29.54 -24.20
CA TRP A 15 11.80 -29.53 -23.78
C TRP A 15 12.15 -28.32 -22.89
N ALA A 16 11.61 -27.13 -23.20
CA ALA A 16 11.79 -25.94 -22.37
C ALA A 16 11.17 -26.12 -20.97
N GLN A 17 10.01 -26.78 -20.89
CA GLN A 17 9.37 -27.17 -19.62
C GLN A 17 10.27 -28.11 -18.82
N LEU A 18 10.77 -29.19 -19.43
CA LEU A 18 11.64 -30.17 -18.78
C LEU A 18 12.95 -29.55 -18.25
N ARG A 19 13.57 -28.62 -18.99
CA ARG A 19 14.77 -27.88 -18.51
C ARG A 19 14.47 -26.90 -17.39
N SER A 20 13.25 -26.35 -17.33
CA SER A 20 12.86 -25.46 -16.24
C SER A 20 12.64 -26.21 -14.92
N ILE A 21 12.19 -27.46 -15.00
CA ILE A 21 11.93 -28.34 -13.85
C ILE A 21 13.24 -28.80 -13.19
N SER A 22 14.31 -28.94 -13.97
CA SER A 22 15.61 -29.53 -13.59
C SER A 22 16.68 -28.52 -13.11
N ARG A 23 16.46 -27.21 -13.25
CA ARG A 23 17.37 -26.20 -12.66
C ARG A 23 17.09 -26.02 -11.16
N PRO A 24 18.12 -25.81 -10.32
CA PRO A 24 17.94 -25.35 -8.95
C PRO A 24 17.00 -24.16 -8.95
N ARG A 25 15.90 -24.28 -8.21
CA ARG A 25 14.80 -23.31 -8.28
C ARG A 25 15.21 -22.08 -7.50
N PRO A 26 15.01 -20.87 -8.02
CA PRO A 26 15.28 -19.68 -7.24
C PRO A 26 14.37 -19.67 -6.02
N VAL A 27 15.01 -19.63 -4.87
CA VAL A 27 14.40 -19.47 -3.56
C VAL A 27 14.73 -18.04 -3.15
N TYR A 28 13.71 -17.26 -2.88
CA TYR A 28 13.87 -15.88 -2.42
C TYR A 28 13.82 -15.88 -0.91
N GLN A 29 14.80 -15.25 -0.27
CA GLN A 29 14.78 -15.05 1.17
C GLN A 29 13.73 -14.00 1.54
N ILE A 30 13.02 -14.25 2.63
CA ILE A 30 12.10 -13.31 3.25
C ILE A 30 12.84 -12.66 4.43
N PRO A 31 12.86 -11.32 4.52
CA PRO A 31 13.50 -10.63 5.63
C PRO A 31 12.98 -11.13 6.98
N ASP A 32 13.89 -11.35 7.93
CA ASP A 32 13.50 -11.61 9.31
C ASP A 32 13.34 -10.26 10.02
N VAL A 33 12.10 -9.92 10.38
CA VAL A 33 11.73 -8.63 10.99
C VAL A 33 11.02 -8.92 12.28
N ASP A 34 11.55 -8.39 13.38
CA ASP A 34 10.99 -8.54 14.72
C ASP A 34 9.81 -7.57 14.92
N LEU A 35 8.69 -7.85 14.25
CA LEU A 35 7.42 -7.16 14.41
C LEU A 35 6.27 -8.17 14.49
N PRO A 36 5.20 -7.87 15.25
CA PRO A 36 3.98 -8.68 15.24
C PRO A 36 3.44 -8.84 13.81
N GLY A 37 2.96 -10.04 13.47
CA GLY A 37 2.45 -10.33 12.13
C GLY A 37 3.51 -10.47 11.03
N CYS A 38 4.80 -10.51 11.36
CA CYS A 38 5.90 -10.79 10.41
C CYS A 38 6.38 -12.24 10.52
N GLU A 39 6.79 -12.84 9.38
CA GLU A 39 7.38 -14.17 9.31
C GLU A 39 8.51 -14.21 8.27
N GLY A 40 9.74 -14.49 8.72
CA GLY A 40 10.90 -14.66 7.85
C GLY A 40 10.93 -15.98 7.08
N GLY A 41 12.11 -16.34 6.56
CA GLY A 41 12.36 -17.63 5.93
C GLY A 41 12.59 -17.53 4.43
N ALA A 42 11.96 -18.40 3.65
CA ALA A 42 12.18 -18.41 2.21
C ALA A 42 10.95 -18.85 1.41
N VAL A 43 10.74 -18.21 0.26
CA VAL A 43 9.65 -18.51 -0.66
C VAL A 43 10.18 -19.02 -2.00
N SER A 44 9.62 -20.13 -2.45
CA SER A 44 9.93 -20.69 -3.77
C SER A 44 9.07 -20.04 -4.85
N ARG A 45 9.52 -20.10 -6.11
CA ARG A 45 8.73 -19.66 -7.29
C ARG A 45 7.35 -20.30 -7.48
N ARG A 46 7.00 -21.33 -6.70
CA ARG A 46 5.71 -22.04 -6.83
C ARG A 46 4.64 -21.54 -5.87
N ARG A 47 5.01 -20.71 -4.89
CA ARG A 47 4.10 -20.23 -3.86
C ARG A 47 4.10 -18.71 -3.88
N TRP A 48 2.90 -18.16 -3.68
CA TRP A 48 2.76 -16.77 -3.31
C TRP A 48 3.22 -16.58 -1.86
N LEU A 49 3.51 -15.33 -1.49
CA LEU A 49 3.76 -14.98 -0.10
C LEU A 49 2.51 -15.28 0.73
N ASN A 50 2.69 -15.83 1.92
CA ASN A 50 1.64 -15.70 2.93
C ASN A 50 1.60 -14.24 3.43
N TRP A 51 0.53 -13.83 4.10
CA TRP A 51 0.36 -12.44 4.53
C TRP A 51 1.46 -11.98 5.51
N ARG A 52 1.95 -12.88 6.39
CA ARG A 52 3.04 -12.57 7.34
C ARG A 52 4.39 -12.36 6.67
N GLN A 53 4.70 -13.16 5.66
CA GLN A 53 5.90 -13.02 4.84
C GLN A 53 5.84 -11.73 4.02
N ALA A 54 4.66 -11.39 3.51
CA ALA A 54 4.46 -10.13 2.79
C ALA A 54 4.59 -8.92 3.71
N ASN A 55 4.11 -9.03 4.95
CA ASN A 55 4.32 -8.04 5.99
C ASN A 55 5.81 -7.86 6.30
N SER A 56 6.58 -8.94 6.44
CA SER A 56 8.04 -8.86 6.61
C SER A 56 8.73 -8.11 5.47
N VAL A 57 8.35 -8.39 4.22
CA VAL A 57 8.89 -7.70 3.04
C VAL A 57 8.53 -6.21 3.07
N SER A 58 7.27 -5.87 3.37
CA SER A 58 6.81 -4.48 3.49
C SER A 58 7.54 -3.73 4.60
N ALA A 59 7.58 -4.30 5.81
CA ALA A 59 8.20 -3.67 6.98
C ALA A 59 9.70 -3.46 6.78
N PHE A 60 10.41 -4.51 6.35
CA PHE A 60 11.84 -4.42 6.07
C PHE A 60 12.13 -3.30 5.07
N SER A 61 11.33 -3.19 4.01
CA SER A 61 11.59 -2.17 2.99
C SER A 61 11.45 -0.73 3.50
N VAL A 62 10.59 -0.50 4.50
CA VAL A 62 10.41 0.81 5.13
C VAL A 62 11.53 1.07 6.14
N ILE A 63 11.80 0.11 7.03
CA ILE A 63 12.84 0.19 8.06
C ILE A 63 14.20 0.42 7.42
N PHE A 64 14.57 -0.42 6.45
CA PHE A 64 15.86 -0.35 5.79
C PHE A 64 16.06 0.96 5.01
N LEU A 65 15.02 1.46 4.33
CA LEU A 65 15.12 2.73 3.62
C LEU A 65 15.31 3.91 4.60
N ARG A 66 14.67 3.89 5.78
CA ARG A 66 14.90 4.90 6.83
C ARG A 66 16.32 4.86 7.39
N GLU A 67 16.86 3.67 7.63
CA GLU A 67 18.25 3.50 8.04
C GLU A 67 19.21 4.08 6.98
N MET A 68 18.97 3.76 5.70
CA MET A 68 19.75 4.34 4.60
C MET A 68 19.67 5.86 4.54
N LEU A 69 18.48 6.44 4.71
CA LEU A 69 18.31 7.90 4.75
C LEU A 69 19.04 8.53 5.95
N THR A 70 19.07 7.85 7.09
CA THR A 70 19.80 8.29 8.29
C THR A 70 21.30 8.33 8.03
N GLU A 71 21.84 7.32 7.36
CA GLU A 71 23.25 7.30 6.96
C GLU A 71 23.58 8.36 5.92
N LEU A 72 22.72 8.54 4.91
CA LEU A 72 22.89 9.56 3.87
C LEU A 72 22.80 10.99 4.42
N ALA A 73 22.01 11.22 5.47
CA ALA A 73 21.92 12.52 6.15
C ALA A 73 23.26 12.96 6.76
N LYS A 74 24.18 12.03 7.08
CA LYS A 74 25.56 12.36 7.53
C LYS A 74 26.40 13.01 6.43
N HIS A 75 25.92 12.96 5.19
CA HIS A 75 26.56 13.50 3.99
C HIS A 75 25.70 14.57 3.32
N ASP A 76 24.84 15.26 4.10
CA ASP A 76 23.95 16.35 3.67
C ASP A 76 22.93 15.95 2.59
N VAL A 77 22.68 14.65 2.42
CA VAL A 77 21.62 14.14 1.55
C VAL A 77 20.37 13.94 2.39
N HIS A 78 19.35 14.75 2.12
CA HIS A 78 18.13 14.80 2.90
C HIS A 78 16.91 14.48 2.04
N PRO A 79 15.88 13.84 2.62
CA PRO A 79 14.62 13.68 1.94
C PRO A 79 13.95 15.04 1.72
N THR A 80 13.37 15.23 0.53
CA THR A 80 12.64 16.47 0.19
C THR A 80 11.23 16.48 0.74
N GLU A 81 10.67 15.31 1.02
CA GLU A 81 9.36 15.11 1.63
C GLU A 81 9.52 14.35 2.95
N PRO A 82 8.70 14.62 3.98
CA PRO A 82 8.80 13.95 5.28
C PRO A 82 8.21 12.52 5.29
N TRP A 83 7.89 11.95 4.13
CA TRP A 83 7.38 10.58 3.99
C TRP A 83 8.08 9.84 2.86
N LEU A 84 8.05 8.51 2.96
CA LEU A 84 8.41 7.57 1.92
C LEU A 84 7.14 6.95 1.32
N VAL A 85 7.25 6.48 0.09
CA VAL A 85 6.14 5.96 -0.70
C VAL A 85 6.44 4.51 -1.03
N GLN A 86 5.54 3.62 -0.66
CA GLN A 86 5.56 2.22 -1.00
C GLN A 86 4.50 1.93 -2.05
N THR A 87 4.84 1.18 -3.08
CA THR A 87 3.93 0.80 -4.17
C THR A 87 4.13 -0.65 -4.56
N THR A 88 3.04 -1.38 -4.68
CA THR A 88 2.98 -2.73 -5.21
C THR A 88 2.95 -2.67 -6.72
N ASN A 89 3.84 -3.42 -7.36
CA ASN A 89 3.96 -3.42 -8.80
C ASN A 89 3.87 -4.84 -9.31
N PHE A 90 3.06 -5.00 -10.36
CA PHE A 90 2.82 -6.27 -11.00
C PHE A 90 3.50 -6.28 -12.35
N ARG A 91 4.20 -7.38 -12.66
CA ARG A 91 4.83 -7.55 -13.96
C ARG A 91 4.74 -8.99 -14.45
N PRO A 92 4.72 -9.20 -15.78
CA PRO A 92 4.99 -10.51 -16.33
C PRO A 92 6.41 -10.92 -15.95
N PHE A 93 6.54 -11.94 -15.13
CA PHE A 93 7.80 -12.45 -14.63
C PHE A 93 8.16 -13.76 -15.35
N GLY A 94 9.26 -13.74 -16.11
CA GLY A 94 9.70 -14.87 -16.96
C GLY A 94 10.04 -14.52 -18.41
N GLY A 95 9.87 -13.26 -18.82
CA GLY A 95 10.20 -12.74 -20.15
C GLY A 95 9.32 -13.27 -21.30
N HIS A 96 9.44 -12.66 -22.48
CA HIS A 96 8.75 -13.08 -23.72
C HIS A 96 9.05 -14.53 -24.15
N LYS A 97 10.00 -15.22 -23.50
CA LYS A 97 10.51 -16.52 -23.93
C LYS A 97 10.19 -17.70 -23.01
N ARG A 98 9.42 -17.60 -21.91
CA ARG A 98 9.03 -18.82 -21.16
C ARG A 98 7.62 -18.84 -20.52
N VAL A 99 6.70 -19.48 -21.24
CA VAL A 99 5.94 -20.69 -20.85
C VAL A 99 5.17 -20.79 -19.51
N LEU A 100 4.61 -19.73 -18.94
CA LEU A 100 3.73 -19.89 -17.77
C LEU A 100 2.42 -19.08 -17.76
N ASP A 101 2.11 -18.36 -18.84
CA ASP A 101 0.78 -17.82 -19.03
C ASP A 101 0.46 -17.66 -20.52
N SER A 102 -0.61 -18.31 -21.00
CA SER A 102 -1.04 -18.18 -22.40
C SER A 102 -1.75 -16.85 -22.67
N THR A 103 -2.02 -16.05 -21.64
CA THR A 103 -2.80 -14.79 -21.72
C THR A 103 -1.93 -13.53 -21.60
N GLY A 104 -0.65 -13.65 -21.20
CA GLY A 104 0.22 -12.50 -20.96
C GLY A 104 -0.09 -11.72 -19.67
N THR A 105 -0.86 -12.30 -18.75
CA THR A 105 -1.20 -11.65 -17.47
C THR A 105 0.00 -11.53 -16.53
N ALA A 106 0.01 -10.47 -15.72
CA ALA A 106 1.05 -10.26 -14.72
C ALA A 106 1.00 -11.40 -13.69
N ASN A 107 2.10 -12.11 -13.55
CA ASN A 107 2.19 -13.34 -12.75
C ASN A 107 3.30 -13.27 -11.68
N GLY A 108 3.87 -12.08 -11.48
CA GLY A 108 4.67 -11.76 -10.32
C GLY A 108 4.44 -10.34 -9.83
N ALA A 109 4.69 -10.13 -8.53
CA ALA A 109 4.68 -8.82 -7.91
C ALA A 109 5.97 -8.53 -7.17
N TYR A 110 6.24 -7.25 -7.02
CA TYR A 110 7.34 -6.73 -6.23
C TYR A 110 6.91 -5.41 -5.62
N LEU A 111 7.54 -5.09 -4.51
CA LEU A 111 7.32 -3.87 -3.78
C LEU A 111 8.42 -2.87 -4.14
N VAL A 112 8.05 -1.62 -4.37
CA VAL A 112 9.01 -0.52 -4.49
C VAL A 112 8.72 0.46 -3.38
N THR A 113 9.71 0.70 -2.54
CA THR A 113 9.68 1.75 -1.53
C THR A 113 10.66 2.82 -1.95
N ALA A 114 10.24 4.08 -2.01
CA ALA A 114 11.13 5.18 -2.38
C ALA A 114 10.93 6.44 -1.55
N ALA A 115 12.00 7.20 -1.45
CA ALA A 115 12.03 8.53 -0.87
C ALA A 115 12.58 9.51 -1.90
N ALA A 116 11.92 10.68 -2.01
CA ALA A 116 12.43 11.78 -2.80
C ALA A 116 13.58 12.45 -2.01
N ILE A 117 14.71 12.71 -2.67
CA ILE A 117 15.92 13.27 -2.07
C ILE A 117 16.39 14.51 -2.82
N ASN A 118 17.08 15.41 -2.10
CA ASN A 118 17.52 16.71 -2.59
C ASN A 118 18.62 16.62 -3.65
N GLU A 119 19.42 15.56 -3.63
CA GLU A 119 20.59 15.40 -4.49
C GLU A 119 20.73 13.99 -5.07
N TYR A 120 21.41 13.88 -6.21
CA TYR A 120 21.76 12.59 -6.78
C TYR A 120 22.85 11.91 -5.94
N VAL A 121 22.53 10.72 -5.43
CA VAL A 121 23.50 9.86 -4.75
C VAL A 121 24.20 8.98 -5.79
N ASN A 122 25.53 8.93 -5.76
CA ASN A 122 26.26 8.01 -6.63
C ASN A 122 26.29 6.59 -6.02
N LEU A 123 26.62 5.60 -6.86
CA LEU A 123 26.63 4.18 -6.45
C LEU A 123 27.56 3.90 -5.26
N ALA A 124 28.71 4.56 -5.17
CA ALA A 124 29.67 4.37 -4.07
C ALA A 124 29.09 4.80 -2.71
N ARG A 125 28.46 5.98 -2.65
CA ARG A 125 27.78 6.45 -1.43
C ARG A 125 26.59 5.57 -1.05
N ALA A 126 25.87 5.02 -2.04
CA ALA A 126 24.80 4.07 -1.78
C ALA A 126 25.34 2.75 -1.21
N ILE A 127 26.49 2.27 -1.70
CA ILE A 127 27.20 1.12 -1.15
C ILE A 127 27.61 1.40 0.29
N ASP A 128 28.18 2.56 0.60
CA ASP A 128 28.60 2.92 1.95
C ASP A 128 27.40 2.97 2.91
N ALA A 129 26.27 3.55 2.48
CA ALA A 129 25.03 3.59 3.27
C ALA A 129 24.46 2.18 3.52
N VAL A 130 24.40 1.33 2.50
CA VAL A 130 23.94 -0.07 2.62
C VAL A 130 24.88 -0.89 3.51
N THR A 131 26.18 -0.69 3.39
CA THR A 131 27.19 -1.43 4.16
C THR A 131 27.15 -1.01 5.63
N SER A 132 26.96 0.29 5.90
CA SER A 132 26.86 0.83 7.27
C SER A 132 25.63 0.33 8.02
N ALA A 133 24.56 -0.05 7.30
CA ALA A 133 23.40 -0.76 7.84
C ALA A 133 23.71 -2.27 8.09
N HIS A 134 24.75 -2.53 8.89
CA HIS A 134 25.43 -3.82 9.12
C HIS A 134 24.57 -4.98 9.69
N ASN A 135 23.27 -4.79 9.89
CA ASN A 135 22.42 -5.74 10.62
C ASN A 135 21.81 -6.84 9.73
N TYR A 136 21.99 -6.77 8.41
CA TYR A 136 21.28 -7.65 7.48
C TYR A 136 22.22 -8.47 6.59
N PRO A 137 21.84 -9.71 6.23
CA PRO A 137 22.64 -10.55 5.34
C PRO A 137 22.72 -9.92 3.94
N VAL A 138 23.89 -9.39 3.60
CA VAL A 138 24.20 -8.88 2.26
C VAL A 138 24.97 -9.96 1.49
N PRO A 139 24.34 -10.71 0.58
CA PRO A 139 25.09 -11.49 -0.39
C PRO A 139 25.76 -10.51 -1.36
N ASP A 140 27.10 -10.54 -1.45
CA ASP A 140 27.97 -9.78 -2.34
C ASP A 140 27.28 -8.65 -3.12
N LEU A 141 27.49 -7.40 -2.69
CA LEU A 141 26.99 -6.21 -3.36
C LEU A 141 27.42 -6.20 -4.83
N GLN A 142 26.55 -6.70 -5.71
CA GLN A 142 26.83 -6.79 -7.13
C GLN A 142 25.97 -5.77 -7.87
N PRO A 143 26.57 -4.91 -8.71
CA PRO A 143 25.80 -4.10 -9.63
C PRO A 143 25.02 -5.04 -10.55
N THR A 144 23.72 -4.81 -10.63
CA THR A 144 22.87 -5.44 -11.64
C THR A 144 23.08 -4.72 -12.96
N GLY A 145 22.86 -5.40 -14.09
CA GLY A 145 23.01 -4.81 -15.43
C GLY A 145 22.09 -3.63 -15.74
N LEU A 146 21.26 -3.20 -14.80
CA LEU A 146 20.35 -2.05 -14.89
C LEU A 146 20.80 -0.84 -14.05
N GLY A 147 21.94 -0.92 -13.35
CA GLY A 147 22.46 0.16 -12.52
C GLY A 147 22.01 0.12 -11.05
N ASP A 148 21.19 -0.88 -10.66
CA ASP A 148 20.82 -1.10 -9.25
C ASP A 148 21.87 -1.95 -8.54
N LEU A 149 22.07 -1.67 -7.25
CA LEU A 149 22.88 -2.49 -6.34
C LEU A 149 22.01 -3.59 -5.73
N LYS A 150 22.49 -4.84 -5.65
CA LYS A 150 21.81 -5.83 -4.79
C LYS A 150 22.16 -5.57 -3.32
N GLY A 151 21.17 -5.21 -2.52
CA GLY A 151 21.23 -5.09 -1.07
C GLY A 151 20.76 -6.37 -0.34
N PRO A 152 20.50 -6.27 0.97
CA PRO A 152 20.15 -7.42 1.81
C PRO A 152 18.91 -8.17 1.32
N TYR A 153 18.87 -9.48 1.58
CA TYR A 153 17.79 -10.38 1.15
C TYR A 153 17.48 -10.37 -0.37
N GLY A 154 18.39 -9.81 -1.18
CA GLY A 154 18.24 -9.69 -2.63
C GLY A 154 17.38 -8.51 -3.09
N PHE A 155 17.10 -7.53 -2.22
CA PHE A 155 16.50 -6.27 -2.61
C PHE A 155 17.41 -5.49 -3.55
N GLY A 156 16.85 -4.82 -4.55
CA GLY A 156 17.56 -3.87 -5.39
C GLY A 156 17.53 -2.48 -4.77
N VAL A 157 18.69 -1.87 -4.57
CA VAL A 157 18.84 -0.46 -4.21
C VAL A 157 19.15 0.31 -5.49
N GLY A 158 18.20 1.13 -5.93
CA GLY A 158 18.33 1.94 -7.13
C GLY A 158 18.31 3.42 -6.79
N ILE A 159 19.05 4.23 -7.56
CA ILE A 159 18.97 5.68 -7.51
C ILE A 159 18.59 6.19 -8.88
N SER A 160 17.44 6.85 -8.98
CA SER A 160 16.92 7.32 -10.26
C SER A 160 16.55 8.80 -10.19
N GLY A 161 16.93 9.56 -11.22
CA GLY A 161 16.38 10.90 -11.48
C GLY A 161 14.98 10.87 -12.10
N ARG A 162 14.30 9.72 -12.00
CA ARG A 162 12.95 9.49 -12.53
C ARG A 162 12.14 8.76 -11.46
N PRO A 163 10.85 9.07 -11.32
CA PRO A 163 9.98 8.28 -10.47
C PRO A 163 10.04 6.82 -10.89
N PRO A 164 9.98 5.86 -9.93
CA PRO A 164 10.24 4.46 -10.20
C PRO A 164 9.34 3.87 -11.29
N HIS A 165 8.10 4.37 -11.48
CA HIS A 165 7.18 3.96 -12.57
C HIS A 165 6.64 5.15 -13.39
N ALA A 166 6.05 4.84 -14.56
CA ALA A 166 5.68 5.76 -15.65
C ALA A 166 5.13 7.13 -15.23
N ARG A 167 5.40 8.13 -16.10
CA ARG A 167 5.28 9.61 -15.98
C ARG A 167 4.12 10.23 -15.17
N ASN A 168 3.12 9.49 -14.70
CA ASN A 168 1.90 10.00 -14.06
C ASN A 168 1.50 9.28 -12.76
N ASN A 169 2.41 8.63 -12.02
CA ASN A 169 2.05 8.11 -10.69
C ASN A 169 1.89 9.30 -9.71
N PRO A 170 0.68 9.58 -9.19
CA PRO A 170 0.45 10.72 -8.29
C PRO A 170 1.24 10.61 -6.98
N HIS A 171 1.75 9.42 -6.65
CA HIS A 171 2.54 9.19 -5.45
C HIS A 171 4.01 9.60 -5.60
N PHE A 172 4.52 9.82 -6.82
CA PHE A 172 5.92 10.22 -7.05
C PHE A 172 6.00 11.54 -7.84
N PRO A 173 6.21 12.69 -7.18
CA PRO A 173 6.27 13.97 -7.87
C PRO A 173 7.42 14.04 -8.90
N VAL A 174 7.16 14.67 -10.04
CA VAL A 174 8.17 14.82 -11.10
C VAL A 174 9.17 15.92 -10.70
N GLY A 175 10.46 15.73 -11.01
CA GLY A 175 11.51 16.73 -10.76
C GLY A 175 12.44 16.44 -9.58
N TYR A 176 12.24 15.32 -8.89
CA TYR A 176 13.11 14.88 -7.79
C TYR A 176 14.04 13.72 -8.17
N HIS A 177 15.10 13.56 -7.39
CA HIS A 177 15.87 12.33 -7.33
C HIS A 177 15.22 11.37 -6.34
N TYR A 178 15.32 10.07 -6.61
CA TYR A 178 14.70 9.03 -5.80
C TYR A 178 15.73 8.02 -5.32
N LEU A 179 15.78 7.82 -4.02
CA LEU A 179 16.35 6.62 -3.42
C LEU A 179 15.27 5.55 -3.42
N THR A 180 15.50 4.44 -4.10
CA THR A 180 14.52 3.36 -4.26
C THR A 180 15.06 2.05 -3.70
N LEU A 181 14.17 1.31 -3.06
CA LEU A 181 14.39 -0.02 -2.57
C LEU A 181 13.31 -0.93 -3.18
N THR A 182 13.74 -1.87 -4.00
CA THR A 182 12.89 -2.76 -4.79
C THR A 182 13.03 -4.18 -4.26
N SER A 183 11.93 -4.81 -3.85
CA SER A 183 11.98 -6.20 -3.40
C SER A 183 12.31 -7.14 -4.56
N PRO A 184 12.76 -8.38 -4.27
CA PRO A 184 12.68 -9.46 -5.24
C PRO A 184 11.26 -9.56 -5.82
N THR A 185 11.15 -10.04 -7.07
CA THR A 185 9.83 -10.35 -7.63
C THR A 185 9.38 -11.73 -7.21
N TYR A 186 8.25 -11.78 -6.53
CA TYR A 186 7.58 -12.98 -6.04
C TYR A 186 6.52 -13.45 -7.04
N TYR A 187 6.27 -14.75 -7.13
CA TYR A 187 5.37 -15.35 -8.14
C TYR A 187 3.93 -15.49 -7.62
N CYS A 188 2.95 -14.76 -8.19
CA CYS A 188 1.52 -14.91 -7.85
C CYS A 188 0.81 -15.96 -8.70
N ARG A 189 1.19 -16.13 -9.96
CA ARG A 189 0.69 -17.14 -10.92
C ARG A 189 -0.84 -17.25 -11.13
N TYR A 190 -1.63 -17.55 -10.09
CA TYR A 190 -3.08 -17.77 -10.12
C TYR A 190 -3.87 -16.98 -9.06
N TYR A 191 -3.19 -16.30 -8.14
CA TYR A 191 -3.84 -15.37 -7.21
C TYR A 191 -4.19 -14.09 -7.94
N THR A 192 -5.33 -13.47 -7.62
CA THR A 192 -5.77 -12.19 -8.20
C THR A 192 -4.61 -11.20 -8.09
N PRO A 193 -4.01 -10.79 -9.22
CA PRO A 193 -2.80 -9.95 -9.24
C PRO A 193 -3.11 -8.49 -8.90
N ASP A 194 -4.19 -8.24 -8.16
CA ASP A 194 -4.68 -6.90 -7.88
C ASP A 194 -4.24 -6.42 -6.50
N ASP A 195 -3.90 -7.34 -5.57
CA ASP A 195 -3.58 -6.98 -4.19
C ASP A 195 -2.29 -7.65 -3.66
N TRP A 196 -1.49 -6.85 -2.96
CA TRP A 196 -0.41 -7.35 -2.11
C TRP A 196 -1.02 -8.13 -0.92
N PRO A 197 -0.55 -9.35 -0.60
CA PRO A 197 -1.19 -10.18 0.42
C PRO A 197 -0.96 -9.69 1.87
N GLY A 198 -0.12 -8.67 2.08
CA GLY A 198 0.13 -8.07 3.39
C GLY A 198 -0.75 -6.85 3.69
N THR A 199 -0.58 -6.26 4.86
CA THR A 199 -1.41 -5.14 5.34
C THR A 199 -0.89 -3.78 4.90
N ALA A 200 0.34 -3.68 4.38
CA ALA A 200 1.06 -2.41 4.21
C ALA A 200 1.31 -1.96 2.76
N GLY A 201 0.87 -2.74 1.76
CA GLY A 201 1.06 -2.42 0.34
C GLY A 201 0.40 -1.08 -0.04
N ASP A 202 1.04 -0.34 -0.96
CA ASP A 202 0.51 0.90 -1.54
C ASP A 202 0.23 2.03 -0.55
N ARG A 203 1.23 2.41 0.25
CA ARG A 203 1.10 3.39 1.34
C ARG A 203 2.22 4.43 1.37
N ARG A 204 1.89 5.59 1.94
CA ARG A 204 2.87 6.56 2.45
C ARG A 204 3.16 6.26 3.91
N TRP A 205 4.42 6.40 4.28
CA TRP A 205 4.89 6.22 5.64
C TRP A 205 5.75 7.43 6.03
N PRO A 206 5.58 8.01 7.22
CA PRO A 206 6.51 9.04 7.71
C PRO A 206 7.96 8.55 7.67
N ILE A 207 8.92 9.42 7.37
CA ILE A 207 10.34 9.05 7.44
C ILE A 207 10.78 8.88 8.89
N ASP A 208 10.32 9.78 9.76
CA ASP A 208 10.52 9.68 11.21
C ASP A 208 9.55 8.62 11.79
N PRO A 209 10.05 7.51 12.39
CA PRO A 209 9.21 6.53 13.08
C PRO A 209 8.37 7.14 14.20
N ALA A 210 8.84 8.20 14.87
CA ALA A 210 8.08 8.85 15.94
C ALA A 210 6.82 9.58 15.44
N ALA A 211 6.75 9.86 14.13
CA ALA A 211 5.58 10.43 13.49
C ALA A 211 4.57 9.37 13.02
N GLU A 212 4.83 8.07 13.19
CA GLU A 212 3.85 7.02 12.88
C GLU A 212 2.64 7.11 13.82
N ARG A 213 1.43 7.18 13.23
CA ARG A 213 0.16 7.11 13.98
C ARG A 213 -0.54 5.77 13.88
N VAL A 214 -0.09 4.93 12.95
CA VAL A 214 -0.62 3.59 12.72
C VAL A 214 0.57 2.64 12.66
N PRO A 215 0.42 1.40 13.16
CA PRO A 215 1.50 0.44 13.11
C PRO A 215 1.88 0.17 11.65
N LEU A 216 3.18 0.01 11.41
CA LEU A 216 3.72 -0.37 10.10
C LEU A 216 3.05 -1.63 9.55
N ILE A 217 2.77 -2.59 10.44
CA ILE A 217 2.14 -3.87 10.16
C ILE A 217 1.09 -4.18 11.20
N GLU A 218 -0.04 -4.76 10.77
CA GLU A 218 -1.04 -5.32 11.67
C GLU A 218 -0.81 -6.83 11.83
N ASP A 219 -0.94 -7.35 13.06
CA ASP A 219 -0.89 -8.80 13.35
C ASP A 219 -2.20 -9.53 12.99
N ALA A 220 -3.19 -8.79 12.47
CA ALA A 220 -4.43 -9.37 11.97
C ALA A 220 -4.25 -9.83 10.52
N ASP A 221 -4.76 -11.02 10.21
CA ASP A 221 -4.86 -11.50 8.84
C ASP A 221 -5.70 -10.49 8.02
N PRO A 222 -5.16 -9.90 6.93
CA PRO A 222 -5.91 -8.96 6.10
C PRO A 222 -7.14 -9.58 5.45
N GLN A 223 -7.18 -10.92 5.30
CA GLN A 223 -8.32 -11.68 4.80
C GLN A 223 -9.27 -12.13 5.91
N ARG A 224 -9.10 -11.63 7.14
CA ARG A 224 -10.02 -11.93 8.25
C ARG A 224 -11.46 -11.65 7.81
N PRO A 225 -12.42 -12.54 8.15
CA PRO A 225 -13.82 -12.30 7.86
C PRO A 225 -14.26 -10.95 8.42
N LEU A 226 -15.01 -10.21 7.62
CA LEU A 226 -15.64 -8.97 8.07
C LEU A 226 -16.52 -9.24 9.30
N PRO A 227 -16.70 -8.24 10.20
CA PRO A 227 -17.55 -8.40 11.37
C PRO A 227 -18.97 -8.81 10.97
N CYS A 228 -19.54 -9.76 11.70
CA CYS A 228 -20.93 -10.16 11.48
C CYS A 228 -21.88 -9.03 11.94
N ARG A 229 -23.17 -9.12 11.56
CA ARG A 229 -24.19 -8.12 11.92
C ARG A 229 -24.16 -7.70 13.39
N ALA A 230 -24.01 -8.65 14.31
CA ALA A 230 -23.99 -8.39 15.75
C ALA A 230 -22.73 -7.63 16.21
N GLN A 231 -21.61 -7.77 15.50
CA GLN A 231 -20.33 -7.13 15.80
C GLN A 231 -20.19 -5.74 15.19
N ILE A 232 -20.95 -5.45 14.12
CA ILE A 232 -20.87 -4.19 13.36
C ILE A 232 -21.05 -2.94 14.25
N PRO A 233 -22.02 -2.86 15.19
CA PRO A 233 -22.15 -1.69 16.06
C PRO A 233 -20.91 -1.45 16.92
N ALA A 234 -20.29 -2.50 17.46
CA ALA A 234 -19.06 -2.38 18.24
C ALA A 234 -17.85 -1.99 17.35
N ALA A 235 -17.76 -2.54 16.15
CA ALA A 235 -16.74 -2.16 15.17
C ALA A 235 -16.87 -0.69 14.73
N ALA A 236 -18.10 -0.18 14.62
CA ALA A 236 -18.36 1.23 14.31
C ALA A 236 -17.91 2.17 15.45
N GLU A 237 -18.09 1.78 16.72
CA GLU A 237 -17.57 2.57 17.85
C GLU A 237 -16.02 2.53 17.92
N GLN A 238 -15.40 1.40 17.58
CA GLN A 238 -13.94 1.32 17.46
C GLN A 238 -13.42 2.20 16.33
N ALA A 239 -14.08 2.17 15.16
CA ALA A 239 -13.76 3.06 14.06
C ALA A 239 -13.96 4.54 14.45
N LEU A 240 -15.02 4.88 15.18
CA LEU A 240 -15.24 6.23 15.70
C LEU A 240 -14.07 6.71 16.56
N ALA A 241 -13.59 5.87 17.49
CA ALA A 241 -12.44 6.21 18.32
C ALA A 241 -11.17 6.49 17.49
N VAL A 242 -10.92 5.70 16.45
CA VAL A 242 -9.81 5.95 15.51
C VAL A 242 -9.97 7.28 14.77
N VAL A 243 -11.17 7.60 14.29
CA VAL A 243 -11.42 8.87 13.60
C VAL A 243 -11.32 10.06 14.57
N VAL A 244 -11.71 9.90 15.84
CA VAL A 244 -11.54 10.93 16.89
C VAL A 244 -10.05 11.24 17.09
N ASP A 245 -9.20 10.22 17.24
CA ASP A 245 -7.75 10.40 17.35
C ASP A 245 -7.14 11.10 16.13
N TRP A 246 -7.55 10.69 14.92
CA TRP A 246 -7.17 11.41 13.70
C TRP A 246 -7.64 12.85 13.69
N GLY A 247 -8.84 13.12 14.18
CA GLY A 247 -9.40 14.45 14.28
C GLY A 247 -8.55 15.36 15.15
N GLU A 248 -8.20 14.93 16.35
CA GLU A 248 -7.37 15.71 17.27
C GLU A 248 -6.03 16.10 16.64
N PHE A 249 -5.42 15.18 15.90
CA PHE A 249 -4.17 15.43 15.19
C PHE A 249 -4.32 16.36 13.98
N LEU A 250 -5.27 16.06 13.10
CA LEU A 250 -5.45 16.78 11.84
C LEU A 250 -6.02 18.18 12.07
N GLY A 251 -6.79 18.37 13.14
CA GLY A 251 -7.40 19.65 13.50
C GLY A 251 -8.91 19.70 13.25
N PHE A 252 -9.63 18.62 13.56
CA PHE A 252 -11.09 18.61 13.65
C PHE A 252 -11.58 17.84 14.87
N ARG A 253 -12.77 18.18 15.38
CA ARG A 253 -13.37 17.53 16.55
C ARG A 253 -14.68 16.90 16.17
N ILE A 254 -14.90 15.67 16.63
CA ILE A 254 -16.16 14.94 16.46
C ILE A 254 -17.00 15.11 17.72
N GLY A 255 -18.22 15.60 17.57
CA GLY A 255 -19.20 15.70 18.65
C GLY A 255 -19.87 14.35 18.96
N PRO A 256 -20.83 14.32 19.90
CA PRO A 256 -21.52 13.09 20.26
C PRO A 256 -22.31 12.53 19.07
N PRO A 257 -22.34 11.20 18.87
CA PRO A 257 -23.11 10.59 17.80
C PRO A 257 -24.60 10.96 17.85
N THR A 258 -25.14 11.43 16.72
CA THR A 258 -26.53 11.86 16.57
C THR A 258 -27.43 10.77 16.01
N ALA A 259 -26.88 9.80 15.26
CA ALA A 259 -27.60 8.61 14.84
C ALA A 259 -26.77 7.35 15.04
N ARG A 260 -27.46 6.26 15.41
CA ARG A 260 -26.96 4.88 15.49
C ARG A 260 -28.07 3.95 15.04
N ARG A 261 -28.08 3.55 13.77
CA ARG A 261 -29.20 2.79 13.23
C ARG A 261 -28.79 1.87 12.10
N TRP A 262 -29.59 0.82 11.93
CA TRP A 262 -29.62 0.05 10.70
C TRP A 262 -30.49 0.77 9.68
N GLU A 263 -29.98 0.93 8.48
CA GLU A 263 -30.67 1.50 7.34
C GLU A 263 -30.73 0.46 6.23
N ARG A 264 -31.92 0.30 5.63
CA ARG A 264 -32.12 -0.62 4.52
C ARG A 264 -31.78 0.08 3.22
N GLU A 265 -30.86 -0.51 2.47
CA GLU A 265 -30.54 -0.05 1.11
C GLU A 265 -31.77 -0.31 0.22
N LYS A 266 -32.23 0.75 -0.44
CA LYS A 266 -33.36 0.68 -1.37
C LYS A 266 -32.82 0.37 -2.77
N ASP A 267 -33.68 -0.17 -3.63
CA ASP A 267 -33.40 -0.43 -5.05
C ASP A 267 -32.36 -1.53 -5.35
N THR A 268 -32.11 -2.43 -4.39
CA THR A 268 -31.31 -3.64 -4.59
C THR A 268 -32.20 -4.87 -4.77
N TYR A 269 -31.81 -5.80 -5.66
CA TYR A 269 -32.53 -7.08 -5.89
C TYR A 269 -32.61 -7.98 -4.64
N ILE A 270 -31.73 -7.74 -3.67
CA ILE A 270 -31.68 -8.40 -2.36
C ILE A 270 -31.84 -7.30 -1.31
N GLU A 271 -32.66 -7.50 -0.29
CA GLU A 271 -32.73 -6.57 0.83
C GLU A 271 -31.37 -6.55 1.54
N LEU A 272 -30.69 -5.41 1.50
CA LEU A 272 -29.41 -5.21 2.16
C LEU A 272 -29.60 -4.18 3.29
N ASP A 273 -28.99 -4.46 4.43
CA ASP A 273 -28.95 -3.52 5.55
C ASP A 273 -27.51 -3.00 5.73
N LYS A 274 -27.39 -1.72 6.08
CA LYS A 274 -26.14 -1.06 6.46
C LYS A 274 -26.29 -0.47 7.85
N TYR A 275 -25.23 -0.48 8.63
CA TYR A 275 -25.19 0.25 9.88
C TYR A 275 -24.61 1.64 9.65
N LEU A 276 -25.30 2.65 10.16
CA LEU A 276 -24.95 4.05 10.03
C LEU A 276 -24.80 4.68 11.40
N LEU A 277 -23.64 5.30 11.62
CA LEU A 277 -23.38 6.17 12.75
C LEU A 277 -22.99 7.56 12.23
N THR A 278 -23.70 8.59 12.68
CA THR A 278 -23.37 9.98 12.31
C THR A 278 -23.05 10.82 13.52
N ALA A 279 -22.18 11.81 13.33
CA ALA A 279 -21.79 12.76 14.37
C ALA A 279 -21.48 14.13 13.75
N PRO A 280 -21.75 15.25 14.45
CA PRO A 280 -21.34 16.57 13.98
C PRO A 280 -19.83 16.73 14.10
N VAL A 281 -19.22 17.48 13.20
CA VAL A 281 -17.79 17.75 13.12
C VAL A 281 -17.55 19.26 13.15
N THR A 282 -16.59 19.67 13.95
CA THR A 282 -16.11 21.06 14.02
C THR A 282 -14.67 21.10 13.57
N LEU A 283 -14.36 21.85 12.51
CA LEU A 283 -12.99 22.08 12.09
C LEU A 283 -12.34 23.11 13.04
N THR A 284 -11.17 22.76 13.56
CA THR A 284 -10.34 23.65 14.39
C THR A 284 -9.13 24.20 13.63
N ALA A 285 -8.83 23.61 12.47
CA ALA A 285 -7.83 24.05 11.51
C ALA A 285 -8.48 24.27 10.13
N GLY A 286 -7.83 25.03 9.26
CA GLY A 286 -8.28 25.19 7.87
C GLY A 286 -8.11 23.90 7.06
N ILE A 287 -8.89 23.73 5.99
CA ILE A 287 -8.81 22.52 5.14
C ILE A 287 -7.43 22.33 4.52
N ASP A 288 -6.75 23.41 4.11
CA ASP A 288 -5.40 23.31 3.56
C ASP A 288 -4.38 22.85 4.61
N GLU A 289 -4.55 23.27 5.87
CA GLU A 289 -3.70 22.84 6.98
C GLU A 289 -3.96 21.37 7.33
N ILE A 290 -5.23 20.96 7.38
CA ILE A 290 -5.63 19.56 7.54
C ILE A 290 -5.02 18.70 6.43
N LYS A 291 -5.10 19.18 5.18
CA LYS A 291 -4.52 18.51 4.01
C LYS A 291 -3.01 18.37 4.15
N GLU A 292 -2.30 19.41 4.61
CA GLU A 292 -0.86 19.36 4.83
C GLU A 292 -0.47 18.31 5.87
N ARG A 293 -1.14 18.32 7.02
CA ARG A 293 -0.92 17.34 8.10
C ARG A 293 -1.24 15.90 7.68
N ALA A 294 -2.19 15.71 6.77
CA ALA A 294 -2.58 14.40 6.25
C ALA A 294 -1.60 13.84 5.19
N ARG A 295 -0.74 14.66 4.58
CA ARG A 295 0.13 14.23 3.46
C ARG A 295 0.99 13.00 3.75
N PRO A 296 1.56 12.79 4.94
CA PRO A 296 2.36 11.59 5.21
C PRO A 296 1.56 10.29 5.28
N TYR A 297 0.22 10.34 5.36
CA TYR A 297 -0.62 9.22 5.73
C TYR A 297 -1.56 8.82 4.58
N SER A 298 -1.54 7.56 4.17
CA SER A 298 -2.44 7.04 3.13
C SER A 298 -3.85 6.69 3.64
N GLN A 299 -4.02 6.62 4.97
CA GLN A 299 -5.30 6.34 5.61
C GLN A 299 -6.24 7.54 5.54
N ILE A 300 -5.73 8.72 5.18
CA ILE A 300 -6.46 9.98 5.14
C ILE A 300 -6.40 10.54 3.73
N GLU A 301 -7.57 10.79 3.15
CA GLU A 301 -7.73 11.50 1.89
C GLU A 301 -8.48 12.80 2.15
N VAL A 302 -7.92 13.93 1.70
CA VAL A 302 -8.52 15.26 1.88
C VAL A 302 -8.75 15.89 0.51
N ASN A 303 -10.02 16.06 0.16
CA ASN A 303 -10.44 16.61 -1.13
C ASN A 303 -10.64 18.12 -1.02
N SER A 304 -9.75 18.92 -1.61
CA SER A 304 -9.83 20.39 -1.56
C SER A 304 -10.71 21.02 -2.63
N THR A 305 -11.37 20.24 -3.50
CA THR A 305 -12.25 20.79 -4.53
C THR A 305 -13.59 21.21 -3.94
N ARG A 306 -13.86 22.52 -3.93
CA ARG A 306 -15.21 23.05 -3.64
C ARG A 306 -16.21 22.39 -4.59
N ARG A 307 -17.38 22.03 -4.05
CA ARG A 307 -18.49 21.33 -4.70
C ARG A 307 -18.91 21.90 -6.07
N GLY A 308 -18.54 23.14 -6.38
CA GLY A 308 -18.85 23.84 -7.63
C GLY A 308 -17.94 23.59 -8.84
N ASP A 309 -16.78 22.93 -8.69
CA ASP A 309 -15.77 22.82 -9.77
C ASP A 309 -15.67 21.42 -10.43
N ARG A 310 -16.58 20.50 -10.11
CA ARG A 310 -16.51 19.11 -10.60
C ARG A 310 -17.31 18.91 -11.88
N SER A 311 -16.61 18.77 -12.99
CA SER A 311 -17.15 18.12 -14.19
C SER A 311 -17.39 16.63 -13.91
N ARG A 312 -18.68 16.26 -13.89
CA ARG A 312 -19.27 14.93 -14.15
C ARG A 312 -18.33 13.70 -13.97
N ARG A 313 -18.22 13.18 -12.75
CA ARG A 313 -18.10 11.72 -12.55
C ARG A 313 -19.50 11.10 -12.60
N TRP A 314 -19.62 9.98 -13.29
CA TRP A 314 -20.88 9.35 -13.70
C TRP A 314 -21.65 8.65 -12.56
N THR A 315 -21.22 8.79 -11.29
CA THR A 315 -21.81 8.10 -10.12
C THR A 315 -22.62 8.99 -9.18
N GLY A 316 -22.79 10.29 -9.47
CA GLY A 316 -23.78 11.14 -8.79
C GLY A 316 -23.51 11.51 -7.32
N GLU A 317 -22.66 10.80 -6.60
CA GLU A 317 -22.27 11.13 -5.23
C GLU A 317 -21.06 12.08 -5.20
N PRO A 318 -21.13 13.19 -4.44
CA PRO A 318 -19.97 14.04 -4.22
C PRO A 318 -18.91 13.30 -3.40
N ASP A 319 -17.67 13.24 -3.88
CA ASP A 319 -16.55 12.72 -3.06
C ASP A 319 -16.47 13.52 -1.74
N PRO A 320 -16.32 12.81 -0.60
CA PRO A 320 -16.31 13.43 0.74
C PRO A 320 -15.15 14.41 0.89
N LEU A 321 -15.29 15.38 1.80
CA LEU A 321 -14.26 16.38 2.08
C LEU A 321 -13.03 15.72 2.72
N ILE A 322 -13.25 14.85 3.71
CA ILE A 322 -12.21 14.04 4.34
C ILE A 322 -12.70 12.60 4.37
N ARG A 323 -11.89 11.67 3.88
CA ARG A 323 -12.10 10.24 4.06
C ARG A 323 -11.02 9.70 4.99
N VAL A 324 -11.45 8.95 5.99
CA VAL A 324 -10.59 8.20 6.90
C VAL A 324 -10.82 6.72 6.65
N ALA A 325 -9.76 5.95 6.48
CA ALA A 325 -9.79 4.50 6.43
C ALA A 325 -9.47 3.96 7.83
N PRO A 326 -10.46 3.65 8.68
CA PRO A 326 -10.24 3.31 10.08
C PRO A 326 -9.63 1.92 10.30
N GLY A 327 -8.87 1.35 9.36
CA GLY A 327 -8.33 0.00 9.44
C GLY A 327 -9.31 -1.09 9.00
N HIS A 328 -9.04 -2.34 9.39
CA HIS A 328 -9.75 -3.55 8.92
C HIS A 328 -11.13 -3.79 9.58
N PHE A 329 -11.95 -2.75 9.80
CA PHE A 329 -13.29 -2.90 10.39
C PHE A 329 -14.42 -3.12 9.38
N GLY A 330 -14.16 -2.96 8.07
CA GLY A 330 -15.22 -2.95 7.07
C GLY A 330 -16.19 -1.76 7.21
N ILE A 331 -15.74 -0.71 7.89
CA ILE A 331 -16.44 0.56 8.09
C ILE A 331 -15.72 1.63 7.27
N SER A 332 -16.45 2.38 6.45
CA SER A 332 -15.96 3.60 5.82
C SER A 332 -16.28 4.81 6.68
N ALA A 333 -15.33 5.73 6.82
CA ALA A 333 -15.51 6.98 7.54
C ALA A 333 -15.34 8.17 6.60
N ASN A 334 -16.42 8.94 6.42
CA ASN A 334 -16.45 10.10 5.54
C ASN A 334 -16.91 11.33 6.33
N ILE A 335 -16.26 12.47 6.11
CA ILE A 335 -16.68 13.76 6.60
C ILE A 335 -17.11 14.59 5.39
N ASP A 336 -18.36 15.02 5.40
CA ASP A 336 -18.99 15.73 4.30
C ASP A 336 -19.18 17.21 4.61
N ASP A 337 -19.05 18.03 3.57
CA ASP A 337 -19.47 19.43 3.59
C ASP A 337 -20.99 19.48 3.35
N THR A 338 -21.74 19.72 4.43
CA THR A 338 -23.19 19.90 4.34
C THR A 338 -23.47 21.30 3.80
N ASP A 339 -23.93 21.38 2.54
CA ASP A 339 -24.36 22.66 1.95
C ASP A 339 -25.33 23.40 2.89
N ASN A 340 -25.21 24.73 2.95
CA ASN A 340 -26.07 25.67 3.70
C ASN A 340 -25.69 25.99 5.16
N GLY A 341 -24.39 26.09 5.48
CA GLY A 341 -23.96 26.61 6.78
C GLY A 341 -24.28 25.70 7.97
N ALA A 342 -24.65 24.45 7.69
CA ALA A 342 -24.74 23.38 8.67
C ALA A 342 -23.32 22.93 9.07
N PRO A 343 -23.14 22.41 10.30
CA PRO A 343 -21.86 21.86 10.72
C PRO A 343 -21.50 20.65 9.87
N TYR A 344 -20.22 20.50 9.53
CA TYR A 344 -19.67 19.30 8.89
C TYR A 344 -20.18 18.04 9.59
N GLN A 345 -20.39 16.96 8.84
CA GLN A 345 -20.93 15.73 9.39
C GLN A 345 -20.00 14.55 9.11
N LEU A 346 -19.66 13.81 10.16
CA LEU A 346 -19.08 12.48 10.04
C LEU A 346 -20.19 11.47 9.79
N THR A 347 -19.97 10.60 8.82
CA THR A 347 -20.74 9.40 8.55
C THR A 347 -19.81 8.19 8.59
N LEU A 348 -20.08 7.28 9.52
CA LEU A 348 -19.53 5.93 9.55
C LEU A 348 -20.56 4.97 8.98
N GLU A 349 -20.17 4.24 7.94
CA GLU A 349 -21.06 3.32 7.22
C GLU A 349 -20.40 1.95 7.13
N SER A 350 -21.14 0.90 7.50
CA SER A 350 -20.70 -0.48 7.25
C SER A 350 -20.92 -0.90 5.81
N ARG A 351 -20.19 -1.91 5.34
CA ARG A 351 -20.61 -2.62 4.12
C ARG A 351 -22.05 -3.13 4.25
N ALA A 352 -22.75 -3.14 3.12
CA ALA A 352 -24.08 -3.73 2.99
C ALA A 352 -24.05 -5.23 3.24
N ILE A 353 -24.96 -5.71 4.08
CA ILE A 353 -25.14 -7.14 4.39
C ILE A 353 -26.58 -7.60 4.12
N PRO A 354 -26.81 -8.84 3.67
CA PRO A 354 -28.16 -9.35 3.46
C PRO A 354 -29.02 -9.27 4.72
N ALA A 355 -30.22 -8.70 4.60
CA ALA A 355 -31.20 -8.65 5.66
C ALA A 355 -31.53 -10.07 6.14
N GLY A 356 -31.38 -10.33 7.44
CA GLY A 356 -31.68 -11.62 8.07
C GLY A 356 -30.52 -12.61 8.21
N ARG A 357 -29.30 -12.31 7.71
CA ARG A 357 -28.10 -13.09 8.07
C ARG A 357 -27.54 -12.61 9.41
N ASN A 358 -27.69 -13.44 10.45
CA ASN A 358 -27.06 -13.24 11.76
C ASN A 358 -25.60 -13.72 11.81
N THR A 359 -25.07 -14.28 10.72
CA THR A 359 -23.76 -14.95 10.65
C THR A 359 -22.83 -14.24 9.68
#